data_AF-A0A7C1GBM4-F1
#
_entry.id   AF-A0A7C1GBM4-F1
#
_cell.length_a   1.000
_cell.length_b   1.000
_cell.length_c   1.000
_cell.angle_alpha   90.00
_cell.angle_beta   90.00
_cell.angle_gamma   90.00
#
_symmetry.space_group_name_H-M   'P 1'
#
loop_
_entity.id
_entity.type
_entity.pdbx_description
1 polymer ?
#
loop_
_entity_poly.entity_id
_entity_poly.type
_entity_poly.pdbx_seq_one_letter_code
_entity_poly.pdbx_strand_id
1 'polypeptide(L)'
;LEEHGIKPSDLKEVAEIGSTSAVKQAVRAGLGISILSGRSVEQDVLCGALVTVPIAGIRQMHRPFFLIQRKNRALSPVANVFLKYILQEAGLESI
;
A
#
# COMPACT_ATOMS: atom_id res chain seq x y z
N LEU A 1 -17.50 0.88 4.69
CA LEU A 1 -17.98 0.43 6.02
C LEU A 1 -19.48 0.67 6.15
N GLU A 2 -19.96 1.87 5.83
CA GLU A 2 -21.40 2.20 5.89
C GLU A 2 -22.27 1.35 4.96
N GLU A 3 -21.81 1.06 3.73
CA GLU A 3 -22.47 0.11 2.80
C GLU A 3 -22.64 -1.30 3.38
N HIS A 4 -21.86 -1.65 4.41
CA HIS A 4 -21.92 -2.92 5.13
C HIS A 4 -22.58 -2.77 6.52
N GLY A 5 -23.28 -1.66 6.77
CA GLY A 5 -24.00 -1.39 8.01
C GLY A 5 -23.14 -0.94 9.20
N ILE A 6 -21.86 -0.65 8.99
CA ILE A 6 -20.94 -0.22 10.04
C ILE A 6 -20.73 1.29 9.92
N LYS A 7 -21.15 2.07 10.93
CA LYS A 7 -20.88 3.51 10.96
C LYS A 7 -19.49 3.77 11.56
N PRO A 8 -18.73 4.75 11.06
CA PRO A 8 -17.45 5.11 11.67
C PRO A 8 -17.55 5.44 13.16
N SER A 9 -18.67 6.05 13.59
CA SER A 9 -18.97 6.35 15.00
C SER A 9 -19.07 5.12 15.90
N ASP A 10 -19.28 3.95 15.33
CA ASP A 10 -19.37 2.69 16.08
C ASP A 10 -17.96 2.14 16.40
N LEU A 11 -16.91 2.69 15.76
CA LEU A 11 -15.53 2.31 16.01
C LEU A 11 -15.00 3.03 17.24
N LYS A 12 -14.34 2.28 18.12
CA LYS A 12 -13.58 2.85 19.24
C LYS A 12 -12.20 3.26 18.74
N GLU A 13 -12.04 4.52 18.38
CA GLU A 13 -10.73 5.10 18.03
C GLU A 13 -9.83 5.10 19.29
N VAL A 14 -8.71 4.39 19.22
CA VAL A 14 -7.75 4.27 20.34
C VAL A 14 -6.38 4.86 20.02
N ALA A 15 -6.05 5.01 18.73
CA ALA A 15 -4.79 5.58 18.27
C ALA A 15 -4.89 6.00 16.80
N GLU A 16 -4.13 7.02 16.43
CA GLU A 16 -3.83 7.39 15.05
C GLU A 16 -2.33 7.24 14.81
N ILE A 17 -1.94 6.53 13.76
CA ILE A 17 -0.53 6.27 13.43
C ILE A 17 -0.28 6.69 11.98
N GLY A 18 0.50 7.76 11.81
CA GLY A 18 0.66 8.42 10.50
C GLY A 18 1.66 7.77 9.53
N SER A 19 2.28 6.63 9.85
CA SER A 19 3.24 5.98 8.94
C SER A 19 3.15 4.46 8.94
N THR A 20 3.34 3.87 7.75
CA THR A 20 3.39 2.42 7.59
C THR A 20 4.45 1.76 8.46
N SER A 21 5.63 2.39 8.63
CA SER A 21 6.68 1.87 9.50
C SER A 21 6.24 1.82 10.97
N ALA A 22 5.60 2.88 11.47
CA ALA A 22 5.09 2.90 12.84
C ALA A 22 3.97 1.87 13.05
N VAL A 23 3.07 1.68 12.08
CA VAL A 23 2.06 0.62 12.14
C VAL A 23 2.72 -0.76 12.21
N LYS A 24 3.74 -1.04 11.40
CA LYS A 24 4.47 -2.32 11.45
C LYS A 24 5.14 -2.54 12.82
N GLN A 25 5.74 -1.49 13.40
CA GLN A 25 6.34 -1.60 14.74
C GLN A 25 5.29 -1.84 15.83
N ALA A 26 4.13 -1.18 15.75
CA ALA A 26 3.01 -1.41 16.67
C ALA A 26 2.52 -2.88 16.61
N VAL A 27 2.35 -3.43 15.41
CA VAL A 27 1.97 -4.84 15.23
C VAL A 27 3.04 -5.78 15.81
N ARG A 28 4.32 -5.52 15.53
CA ARG A 28 5.44 -6.31 16.09
C ARG A 28 5.51 -6.25 17.61
N ALA A 29 5.13 -5.13 18.20
CA ALA A 29 5.02 -4.93 19.65
C ALA A 29 3.73 -5.51 20.26
N GLY A 30 2.87 -6.15 19.47
CA GLY A 30 1.67 -6.84 19.94
C GLY A 30 0.44 -5.95 20.13
N LEU A 31 0.42 -4.74 19.57
CA LEU A 31 -0.73 -3.83 19.70
C LEU A 31 -1.98 -4.31 18.94
N GLY A 32 -1.84 -5.27 18.01
CA GLY A 32 -2.95 -5.85 17.27
C GLY A 32 -2.57 -6.25 15.85
N ILE A 33 -3.55 -6.23 14.95
CA ILE A 33 -3.41 -6.54 13.51
C ILE A 33 -3.66 -5.30 12.66
N SER A 34 -3.17 -5.30 11.42
CA SER A 34 -3.39 -4.21 10.47
C SER A 34 -3.55 -4.71 9.04
N ILE A 35 -4.30 -3.97 8.22
CA ILE A 35 -4.41 -4.18 6.78
C ILE A 35 -3.40 -3.26 6.10
N LEU A 36 -2.34 -3.84 5.55
CA LEU A 36 -1.27 -3.12 4.86
C LEU A 36 -1.09 -3.65 3.44
N SER A 37 -0.38 -2.87 2.61
CA SER A 37 0.05 -3.36 1.30
C SER A 37 0.99 -4.54 1.49
N GLY A 38 0.74 -5.66 0.80
CA GLY A 38 1.64 -6.82 0.79
C GLY A 38 3.09 -6.43 0.45
N ARG A 39 3.28 -5.51 -0.50
CA ARG A 39 4.60 -4.96 -0.88
C ARG A 39 5.33 -4.28 0.29
N SER A 40 4.61 -3.70 1.26
CA SER A 40 5.22 -2.98 2.39
C SER A 40 5.66 -3.88 3.56
N VAL A 41 5.16 -5.11 3.60
CA VAL A 41 5.43 -6.10 4.66
C VAL A 41 6.22 -7.31 4.17
N GLU A 42 6.53 -7.39 2.87
CA GLU A 42 7.22 -8.52 2.24
C GLU A 42 8.47 -8.94 3.02
N GLN A 43 9.38 -7.98 3.29
CA GLN A 43 10.60 -8.27 4.03
C GLN A 43 10.34 -8.68 5.48
N ASP A 44 9.36 -8.08 6.15
CA ASP A 44 9.00 -8.43 7.53
C ASP A 44 8.42 -9.84 7.62
N VAL A 45 7.70 -10.28 6.59
CA VAL A 45 7.18 -11.66 6.49
C VAL A 45 8.31 -12.63 6.17
N LEU A 46 9.19 -12.30 5.22
CA LEU A 46 10.34 -13.13 4.85
C LEU A 46 11.28 -13.38 6.04
N CYS A 47 11.49 -12.39 6.90
CA CYS A 47 12.33 -12.53 8.09
C CYS A 47 11.59 -13.08 9.32
N GLY A 48 10.31 -13.42 9.20
CA GLY A 48 9.49 -13.96 10.29
C GLY A 48 9.12 -12.95 11.37
N ALA A 49 9.31 -11.65 11.13
CA ALA A 49 8.93 -10.59 12.05
C ALA A 49 7.43 -10.30 12.05
N LEU A 50 6.75 -10.58 10.94
CA LEU A 50 5.30 -10.48 10.79
C LEU A 50 4.75 -11.71 10.07
N VAL A 51 3.46 -11.98 10.23
CA VAL A 51 2.74 -13.02 9.49
C VAL A 51 1.57 -12.41 8.75
N THR A 52 1.21 -12.98 7.60
CA THR A 52 0.01 -12.60 6.85
C THR A 52 -1.17 -13.45 7.30
N VAL A 53 -2.34 -12.82 7.46
CA VAL A 53 -3.58 -13.51 7.82
C VAL A 53 -4.54 -13.46 6.62
N PRO A 54 -4.92 -14.62 6.03
CA PRO A 54 -5.86 -14.64 4.92
C PRO A 54 -7.27 -14.24 5.38
N ILE A 55 -7.96 -13.41 4.60
CA ILE A 55 -9.34 -13.00 4.89
C ILE A 55 -10.29 -13.89 4.08
N ALA A 56 -11.14 -14.65 4.77
CA ALA A 56 -12.11 -15.53 4.12
C ALA A 56 -13.04 -14.75 3.18
N GLY A 57 -13.32 -15.32 2.00
CA GLY A 57 -14.18 -14.70 0.99
C GLY A 57 -13.53 -13.58 0.18
N ILE A 58 -12.35 -13.07 0.56
CA ILE A 58 -11.62 -12.04 -0.18
C ILE A 58 -10.40 -12.67 -0.83
N ARG A 59 -10.49 -12.89 -2.15
CA ARG A 59 -9.38 -13.48 -2.93
C ARG A 59 -8.29 -12.47 -3.27
N GLN A 60 -8.66 -11.23 -3.60
CA GLN A 60 -7.72 -10.19 -3.99
C GLN A 60 -8.25 -8.81 -3.59
N MET A 61 -7.43 -8.02 -2.87
CA MET A 61 -7.66 -6.58 -2.72
C MET A 61 -6.84 -5.85 -3.77
N HIS A 62 -7.51 -5.15 -4.69
CA HIS A 62 -6.84 -4.41 -5.76
C HIS A 62 -6.55 -2.98 -5.32
N ARG A 63 -5.27 -2.60 -5.31
CA ARG A 63 -4.83 -1.22 -5.08
C ARG A 63 -4.07 -0.74 -6.32
N PRO A 64 -4.69 0.01 -7.23
CA PRO A 64 -4.02 0.48 -8.43
C PRO A 64 -2.90 1.48 -8.07
N PHE A 65 -1.79 1.42 -8.80
CA PHE A 65 -0.76 2.46 -8.81
C PHE A 65 -0.92 3.28 -10.08
N PHE A 66 -0.72 4.58 -9.96
CA PHE A 66 -0.86 5.51 -11.08
C PHE A 66 0.42 6.32 -11.27
N LEU A 67 0.77 6.52 -12.52
CA LEU A 67 1.77 7.48 -12.94
C LEU A 67 1.05 8.74 -13.42
N ILE A 68 1.34 9.88 -12.80
CA ILE A 68 0.66 11.15 -13.10
C ILE A 68 1.66 12.15 -13.68
N GLN A 69 1.32 12.73 -14.83
CA GLN A 69 2.11 13.77 -15.49
C GLN A 69 1.25 15.00 -15.83
N ARG A 70 1.85 16.19 -15.79
CA ARG A 70 1.17 17.43 -16.22
C ARG A 70 1.12 17.47 -17.75
N LYS A 71 -0.09 17.52 -18.33
CA LYS A 71 -0.32 17.49 -19.79
C LYS A 71 0.50 18.52 -20.58
N ASN A 72 0.67 19.73 -20.03
CA ASN A 72 1.29 20.86 -20.72
C ASN A 72 2.73 21.13 -20.25
N ARG A 73 3.43 20.11 -19.76
CA ARG A 73 4.83 20.24 -19.32
C ARG A 73 5.68 19.17 -19.98
N ALA A 74 6.58 19.60 -20.86
CA ALA A 74 7.58 18.71 -21.42
C ALA A 74 8.46 18.14 -20.29
N LEU A 75 8.71 16.84 -20.34
CA LEU A 75 9.65 16.19 -19.44
C LEU A 75 11.08 16.59 -19.83
N SER A 76 11.93 16.81 -18.83
CA SER A 76 13.36 16.94 -19.09
C SER A 76 13.92 15.62 -19.65
N PRO A 77 15.08 15.63 -20.32
CA PRO A 77 15.71 14.39 -20.78
C PRO A 77 15.85 13.33 -19.67
N VAL A 78 16.27 13.75 -18.48
CA VAL A 78 16.39 12.86 -17.31
C VAL A 78 15.03 12.30 -16.87
N ALA A 79 13.99 13.14 -16.85
CA ALA A 79 12.65 12.69 -16.48
C ALA A 79 12.07 11.70 -17.50
N ASN A 80 12.38 11.85 -18.80
CA ASN A 80 12.00 10.87 -19.82
C ASN A 80 12.71 9.52 -19.62
N VAL A 81 14.00 9.53 -19.29
CA VAL A 81 14.73 8.29 -18.98
C VAL A 81 14.13 7.61 -17.76
N PHE A 82 13.82 8.37 -16.70
CA PHE A 82 13.19 7.83 -15.50
C PHE A 82 11.78 7.29 -15.76
N LEU A 83 11.00 7.98 -16.59
CA LEU A 83 9.68 7.52 -17.04
C LEU A 83 9.78 6.15 -17.71
N LYS A 84 10.68 6.01 -18.69
CA LYS A 84 10.92 4.74 -19.40
C LYS A 84 11.32 3.63 -18.43
N TYR A 85 12.21 3.93 -17.49
CA TYR A 85 12.63 2.99 -16.45
C TYR A 85 11.45 2.50 -15.60
N ILE A 86 10.61 3.40 -15.07
CA ILE A 86 9.47 2.99 -14.25
C ILE A 86 8.46 2.15 -15.05
N LEU A 87 8.19 2.52 -16.31
CA LEU A 87 7.26 1.77 -17.14
C LEU A 87 7.78 0.35 -17.40
N GLN A 88 9.06 0.21 -17.71
CA GLN A 88 9.72 -1.09 -17.85
C GLN A 88 9.62 -1.93 -16.56
N GLU A 89 9.95 -1.36 -15.40
CA GLU A 89 9.85 -2.06 -14.10
C GLU A 89 8.40 -2.41 -13.72
N ALA A 90 7.43 -1.61 -14.17
CA ALA A 90 6.01 -1.88 -13.98
C ALA A 90 5.45 -2.93 -14.97
N GLY A 91 6.24 -3.40 -15.94
CA GLY A 91 5.78 -4.31 -16.99
C GLY A 91 4.82 -3.64 -17.99
N LEU A 92 4.89 -2.31 -18.12
CA LEU A 92 4.07 -1.53 -19.04
C LEU A 92 4.98 -1.04 -20.19
N GLU A 93 4.64 -1.34 -21.43
CA GLU A 93 5.42 -0.84 -22.57
C GLU A 93 5.28 0.68 -22.72
N SER A 94 6.39 1.35 -23.06
CA SER A 94 6.40 2.78 -23.35
C SER A 94 5.74 2.99 -24.72
N ILE A 95 4.58 3.65 -24.75
CA ILE A 95 3.93 4.14 -25.99
C ILE A 95 4.86 5.12 -26.71
#